data_AF-A0A161M1I9-F1
#
_entry.id   AF-A0A161M1I9-F1
#
_cell.length_a   1.000
_cell.length_b   1.000
_cell.length_c   1.000
_cell.angle_alpha   90.00
_cell.angle_beta   90.00
_cell.angle_gamma   90.00
#
_symmetry.space_group_name_H-M   'P 1'
#
loop_
_entity.id
_entity.type
_entity.pdbx_description
1 polymer ?
#
loop_
_entity_poly.entity_id
_entity_poly.type
_entity_poly.pdbx_seq_one_letter_code
_entity_poly.pdbx_strand_id
1 'polypeptide(L)'
;TCLLKFYSLCLLIFFLLEMAIAIIGFVFPHTMQSIVEESFTDKIIHKYRENDDLRNFIDFAQKEFHCCGLSSEGYMDWSMNEYFNCSSPSREQCGVPYSCCINATNIAGGLINIMCGYGAQKLSVAEASKRVWTSGCIEVVRA
;
A
#
# COMPACT_ATOMS: atom_id res chain seq x y z
N THR A 1 -35.12 -20.38 22.67
CA THR A 1 -33.77 -20.39 23.30
C THR A 1 -32.68 -21.04 22.44
N CYS A 2 -32.99 -21.93 21.49
CA CYS A 2 -31.99 -22.51 20.56
C CYS A 2 -31.22 -21.47 19.72
N LEU A 3 -31.92 -20.49 19.14
CA LEU A 3 -31.30 -19.40 18.37
C LEU A 3 -30.30 -18.58 19.21
N LEU A 4 -30.65 -18.27 20.45
CA LEU A 4 -29.78 -17.51 21.36
C LEU A 4 -28.54 -18.31 21.77
N LYS A 5 -28.68 -19.62 22.00
CA LYS A 5 -27.55 -20.51 22.30
C LYS A 5 -26.62 -20.69 21.10
N PHE A 6 -27.18 -20.82 19.89
CA PHE A 6 -26.40 -20.87 18.67
C PHE A 6 -25.63 -19.56 18.43
N TYR A 7 -26.32 -18.42 18.55
CA TYR A 7 -25.70 -17.10 18.44
C TYR A 7 -24.57 -16.90 19.47
N SER A 8 -24.82 -17.25 20.73
CA SER A 8 -23.80 -17.19 21.78
C SER A 8 -22.61 -18.11 21.53
N LEU A 9 -22.84 -19.30 20.94
CA LEU A 9 -21.76 -20.20 20.56
C LEU A 9 -20.91 -19.64 19.41
N CYS A 10 -21.56 -19.08 18.38
CA CYS A 10 -20.86 -18.40 17.29
C CYS A 10 -20.01 -17.25 17.80
N LEU A 11 -20.55 -16.40 18.69
CA LEU A 11 -19.79 -15.30 19.30
C LEU A 11 -18.60 -15.81 20.11
N LEU A 12 -18.75 -16.90 20.87
CA LEU A 12 -17.64 -17.49 21.60
C LEU A 12 -16.54 -17.99 20.64
N ILE A 13 -16.92 -18.61 19.52
CA ILE A 13 -15.96 -19.07 18.51
C ILE A 13 -15.21 -17.88 17.90
N PHE A 14 -15.91 -16.80 17.51
CA PHE A 14 -15.26 -15.59 17.00
C PHE A 14 -14.31 -14.98 18.02
N PHE A 15 -14.72 -14.89 19.29
CA PHE A 15 -13.86 -14.38 20.35
C PHE A 15 -12.59 -15.22 20.54
N LEU A 16 -12.71 -16.55 20.52
CA LEU A 16 -11.54 -17.45 20.63
C LEU A 16 -10.62 -17.33 19.41
N LEU A 17 -11.17 -17.17 18.21
CA LEU A 17 -10.39 -16.93 16.99
C LEU A 17 -9.65 -15.59 17.05
N GLU A 18 -10.32 -14.52 17.44
CA GLU A 18 -9.71 -13.20 17.63
C GLU A 18 -8.57 -13.24 18.64
N MET A 19 -8.77 -13.92 19.77
CA MET A 19 -7.73 -14.11 20.78
C MET A 19 -6.54 -14.90 20.24
N ALA A 20 -6.77 -15.95 19.45
CA ALA A 20 -5.71 -16.73 18.82
C ALA A 20 -4.91 -15.88 17.81
N ILE A 21 -5.59 -15.09 16.96
CA ILE A 21 -4.97 -14.18 16.00
C ILE A 21 -4.12 -13.14 16.74
N ALA A 22 -4.64 -12.55 17.82
CA ALA A 22 -3.90 -11.57 18.63
C ALA A 22 -2.63 -12.18 19.25
N ILE A 23 -2.71 -13.39 19.81
CA ILE A 23 -1.55 -14.10 20.36
C ILE A 23 -0.51 -14.37 19.26
N ILE A 24 -0.93 -14.87 18.10
CA ILE A 24 -0.04 -15.15 16.97
C ILE A 24 0.64 -13.86 16.49
N GLY A 25 -0.13 -12.77 16.33
CA GLY A 25 0.39 -11.46 15.92
C GLY A 25 1.41 -10.89 16.90
N PHE A 26 1.22 -11.13 18.20
CA PHE A 26 2.13 -10.67 19.24
C PHE A 26 3.40 -11.54 19.35
N VAL A 27 3.27 -12.86 19.25
CA VAL A 27 4.40 -13.79 19.44
C VAL A 27 5.28 -13.90 18.20
N PHE A 28 4.71 -13.83 17.00
CA PHE A 28 5.43 -14.01 15.73
C PHE A 28 5.30 -12.81 14.79
N PRO A 29 5.77 -11.61 15.19
CA PRO A 29 5.62 -10.40 14.40
C PRO A 29 6.32 -10.52 13.04
N HIS A 30 7.50 -11.15 12.97
CA HIS A 30 8.24 -11.31 11.71
C HIS A 30 7.56 -12.24 10.71
N THR A 31 6.96 -13.34 11.17
CA THR A 31 6.23 -14.26 10.28
C THR A 31 4.96 -13.61 9.73
N MET A 32 4.25 -12.85 10.55
CA MET A 32 3.10 -12.07 10.08
C MET A 32 3.53 -11.02 9.05
N GLN A 33 4.66 -10.35 9.27
CA GLN A 33 5.20 -9.36 8.33
C GLN A 33 5.54 -9.97 6.97
N SER A 34 6.28 -11.08 6.94
CA SER A 34 6.64 -11.71 5.66
C SER A 34 5.41 -12.20 4.89
N ILE A 35 4.42 -12.76 5.59
CA ILE A 35 3.16 -13.16 4.97
C ILE A 35 2.44 -11.95 4.40
N VAL A 36 2.37 -10.83 5.14
CA VAL A 36 1.70 -9.62 4.69
C VAL A 36 2.45 -8.99 3.51
N GLU A 37 3.76 -8.79 3.62
CA GLU A 37 4.58 -8.19 2.58
C GLU A 37 4.58 -9.03 1.29
N GLU A 38 4.83 -10.34 1.37
CA GLU A 38 4.91 -11.20 0.18
C GLU A 38 3.54 -11.50 -0.44
N SER A 39 2.52 -11.78 0.37
CA SER A 39 1.20 -12.16 -0.15
C SER A 39 0.40 -10.98 -0.67
N PHE A 40 0.60 -9.78 -0.11
CA PHE A 40 -0.18 -8.61 -0.48
C PHE A 40 0.54 -7.72 -1.48
N THR A 41 1.86 -7.50 -1.41
CA THR A 41 2.53 -6.54 -2.31
C THR A 41 2.36 -6.92 -3.79
N ASP A 42 2.69 -8.16 -4.16
CA ASP A 42 2.58 -8.62 -5.55
C ASP A 42 1.14 -8.54 -6.06
N LYS A 43 0.18 -9.11 -5.31
CA LYS A 43 -1.23 -9.13 -5.72
C LYS A 43 -1.87 -7.75 -5.75
N ILE A 44 -1.59 -6.91 -4.77
CA ILE A 44 -2.21 -5.57 -4.65
C ILE A 44 -1.65 -4.65 -5.73
N ILE A 45 -0.33 -4.59 -5.87
CA ILE A 45 0.31 -3.67 -6.82
C ILE A 45 0.00 -4.10 -8.25
N HIS A 46 -0.01 -5.40 -8.56
CA HIS A 46 -0.40 -5.87 -9.90
C HIS A 46 -1.84 -5.49 -10.24
N LYS A 47 -2.78 -5.67 -9.30
CA LYS A 47 -4.22 -5.41 -9.53
C LYS A 47 -4.65 -3.94 -9.36
N TYR A 48 -3.72 -3.04 -9.07
CA TYR A 48 -3.99 -1.63 -8.83
C TYR A 48 -4.84 -0.95 -9.92
N ARG A 49 -4.66 -1.32 -11.19
CA ARG A 49 -5.44 -0.77 -12.33
C ARG A 49 -6.72 -1.55 -12.64
N GLU A 50 -6.87 -2.77 -12.13
CA GLU A 50 -7.99 -3.67 -12.45
C GLU A 50 -9.22 -3.41 -11.57
N ASN A 51 -9.03 -2.88 -10.36
CA ASN A 51 -10.10 -2.69 -9.38
C ASN A 51 -10.08 -1.26 -8.82
N ASP A 52 -11.15 -0.50 -9.10
CA ASP A 52 -11.27 0.89 -8.67
C ASP A 52 -11.35 1.05 -7.14
N ASP A 53 -12.02 0.13 -6.43
CA ASP A 53 -12.10 0.17 -4.96
C ASP A 53 -10.73 -0.07 -4.33
N LEU A 54 -9.98 -1.05 -4.86
CA LEU A 54 -8.62 -1.33 -4.45
C LEU A 54 -7.72 -0.12 -4.71
N ARG A 55 -7.82 0.48 -5.91
CA ARG A 55 -7.10 1.71 -6.26
C ARG A 55 -7.37 2.83 -5.26
N ASN A 56 -8.64 3.10 -4.98
CA ASN A 56 -9.05 4.16 -4.06
C ASN A 56 -8.55 3.92 -2.64
N PHE A 57 -8.58 2.68 -2.16
CA PHE A 57 -8.04 2.30 -0.86
C PHE A 57 -6.53 2.53 -0.76
N ILE A 58 -5.77 2.10 -1.77
CA ILE A 58 -4.30 2.30 -1.81
C ILE A 58 -3.98 3.79 -1.90
N ASP A 59 -4.67 4.51 -2.77
CA ASP A 59 -4.48 5.96 -2.92
C ASP A 59 -4.77 6.71 -1.63
N PHE A 60 -5.80 6.28 -0.88
CA PHE A 60 -6.12 6.82 0.42
C PHE A 60 -5.01 6.53 1.42
N ALA A 61 -4.59 5.26 1.55
CA ALA A 61 -3.55 4.86 2.50
C ALA A 61 -2.23 5.58 2.24
N GLN A 62 -1.79 5.67 0.98
CA GLN A 62 -0.54 6.35 0.62
C GLN A 62 -0.55 7.84 0.93
N LYS A 63 -1.70 8.50 0.75
CA LYS A 63 -1.87 9.91 1.10
C LYS A 63 -1.92 10.12 2.61
N GLU A 64 -2.69 9.31 3.32
CA GLU A 64 -2.93 9.43 4.76
C GLU A 64 -1.65 9.14 5.57
N PHE A 65 -0.93 8.07 5.21
CA PHE A 65 0.27 7.66 5.90
C PHE A 65 1.56 8.22 5.30
N HIS A 66 1.47 9.07 4.27
CA HIS A 66 2.63 9.71 3.65
C HIS A 66 3.71 8.70 3.21
N CYS A 67 3.26 7.64 2.53
CA CYS A 67 4.07 6.52 2.08
C CYS A 67 3.85 6.22 0.59
N CYS A 68 4.72 5.41 -0.01
CA CYS A 68 4.57 4.93 -1.37
C CYS A 68 5.02 3.48 -1.49
N GLY A 69 4.19 2.65 -2.12
CA GLY A 69 4.35 1.19 -2.10
C GLY A 69 3.87 0.56 -0.80
N LEU A 70 4.20 -0.71 -0.59
CA LEU A 70 3.78 -1.51 0.55
C LEU A 70 4.99 -2.03 1.34
N SER A 71 5.95 -2.64 0.65
CA SER A 71 7.09 -3.35 1.22
C SER A 71 8.23 -2.41 1.63
N SER A 72 9.32 -2.98 2.17
CA SER A 72 10.55 -2.22 2.47
C SER A 72 11.19 -1.57 1.23
N GLU A 73 10.89 -2.04 0.02
CA GLU A 73 11.36 -1.42 -1.23
C GLU A 73 10.60 -0.13 -1.57
N GLY A 74 9.49 0.12 -0.87
CA GLY A 74 8.71 1.35 -0.96
C GLY A 74 8.29 1.68 -2.38
N TYR A 75 8.66 2.86 -2.85
CA TYR A 75 8.23 3.35 -4.17
C TYR A 75 8.69 2.48 -5.36
N MET A 76 9.66 1.58 -5.17
CA MET A 76 10.13 0.64 -6.19
C MET A 76 9.21 -0.57 -6.37
N ASP A 77 8.29 -0.83 -5.44
CA ASP A 77 7.26 -1.87 -5.58
C ASP A 77 6.43 -1.69 -6.86
N TRP A 78 6.23 -0.43 -7.28
CA TRP A 78 5.50 -0.09 -8.49
C TRP A 78 6.10 -0.66 -9.77
N SER A 79 7.35 -1.12 -9.75
CA SER A 79 7.97 -1.85 -10.85
C SER A 79 7.26 -3.18 -11.17
N MET A 80 6.53 -3.77 -10.20
CA MET A 80 5.74 -4.99 -10.37
C MET A 80 4.44 -4.78 -11.16
N ASN A 81 3.94 -3.55 -11.22
CA ASN A 81 2.72 -3.24 -11.97
C ASN A 81 3.02 -3.09 -13.48
N GLU A 82 2.22 -3.71 -14.34
CA GLU A 82 2.39 -3.69 -15.80
C GLU A 82 2.51 -2.28 -16.40
N TYR A 83 1.84 -1.27 -15.83
CA TYR A 83 1.83 0.10 -16.36
C TYR A 83 2.97 0.97 -15.84
N PHE A 84 3.48 0.68 -14.65
CA PHE A 84 4.56 1.45 -14.01
C PHE A 84 5.92 0.78 -14.17
N ASN A 85 5.96 -0.48 -14.59
CA ASN A 85 7.18 -1.19 -14.93
C ASN A 85 8.01 -0.40 -15.95
N CYS A 86 9.31 -0.31 -15.73
CA CYS A 86 10.24 0.42 -16.58
C CYS A 86 10.38 -0.11 -18.02
N SER A 87 10.05 -1.37 -18.24
CA SER A 87 10.05 -2.01 -19.56
C SER A 87 8.69 -1.91 -20.27
N SER A 88 7.69 -1.32 -19.62
CA SER A 88 6.34 -1.17 -20.15
C SER A 88 6.30 -0.13 -21.28
N PRO A 89 5.50 -0.33 -22.34
CA PRO A 89 5.23 0.71 -23.33
C PRO A 89 4.34 1.85 -22.78
N SER A 90 3.88 1.76 -21.53
CA SER A 90 3.06 2.76 -20.86
C SER A 90 3.75 4.12 -20.77
N ARG A 91 2.95 5.20 -20.84
CA ARG A 91 3.44 6.56 -20.59
C ARG A 91 3.92 6.77 -19.15
N GLU A 92 3.43 5.94 -18.24
CA GLU A 92 3.74 5.99 -16.81
C GLU A 92 4.89 5.04 -16.42
N GLN A 93 5.61 4.47 -17.40
CA GLN A 93 6.76 3.61 -17.15
C GLN A 93 7.78 4.26 -16.20
N CYS A 94 8.37 3.45 -15.32
CA CYS A 94 9.24 3.90 -14.22
C CYS A 94 8.62 4.98 -13.33
N GLY A 95 7.30 5.11 -13.34
CA GLY A 95 6.58 6.09 -12.54
C GLY A 95 6.04 5.49 -11.25
N VAL A 96 5.39 6.33 -10.47
CA VAL A 96 4.54 5.92 -9.34
C VAL A 96 3.21 6.65 -9.45
N PRO A 97 2.14 6.16 -8.81
CA PRO A 97 0.87 6.85 -8.78
C PRO A 97 0.95 8.23 -8.14
N TYR A 98 -0.01 9.08 -8.51
CA TYR A 98 -0.12 10.44 -7.98
C TYR A 98 -0.36 10.51 -6.46
N SER A 99 -0.88 9.43 -5.85
CA SER A 99 -1.07 9.30 -4.40
C SER A 99 0.25 9.29 -3.62
N CYS A 100 1.36 8.92 -4.25
CA CYS A 100 2.70 9.00 -3.67
C CYS A 100 3.29 10.43 -3.65
N CYS A 101 2.64 11.42 -4.26
CA CYS A 101 3.16 12.78 -4.33
C CYS A 101 3.12 13.49 -2.97
N ILE A 102 4.25 14.06 -2.52
CA ILE A 102 4.34 14.81 -1.24
C ILE A 102 3.43 16.04 -1.25
N ASN A 103 3.27 16.65 -2.42
CA ASN A 103 2.69 17.98 -2.58
C ASN A 103 1.83 18.02 -3.85
N ALA A 104 0.86 17.11 -3.94
CA ALA A 104 -0.01 16.98 -5.10
C ALA A 104 -0.76 18.29 -5.45
N THR A 105 -0.93 19.23 -4.52
CA THR A 105 -1.74 20.46 -4.68
C THR A 105 -0.94 21.76 -4.78
N ASN A 106 0.40 21.71 -4.93
CA ASN A 106 1.27 22.86 -4.67
C ASN A 106 1.49 23.84 -5.86
N ILE A 107 0.77 23.71 -6.97
CA ILE A 107 0.77 24.78 -7.97
C ILE A 107 -0.23 25.84 -7.50
N ALA A 108 0.21 27.09 -7.39
CA ALA A 108 -0.46 28.27 -6.81
C ALA A 108 -1.85 28.68 -7.39
N GLY A 109 -2.62 27.73 -7.93
CA GLY A 109 -3.95 27.91 -8.49
C GLY A 109 -4.85 26.67 -8.38
N GLY A 110 -4.63 25.76 -7.42
CA GLY A 110 -5.51 24.62 -7.19
C GLY A 110 -5.42 23.49 -8.22
N LEU A 111 -4.33 23.45 -9.00
CA LEU A 111 -4.06 22.38 -9.97
C LEU A 111 -3.33 21.22 -9.30
N ILE A 112 -3.89 20.01 -9.42
CA ILE A 112 -3.26 18.78 -8.93
C ILE A 112 -2.09 18.43 -9.86
N ASN A 113 -0.86 18.40 -9.34
CA ASN A 113 0.31 17.90 -10.06
C ASN A 113 0.28 16.36 -10.11
N ILE A 114 -0.52 15.82 -11.02
CA ILE A 114 -0.58 14.39 -11.32
C ILE A 114 0.72 13.85 -11.98
N MET A 115 1.64 14.73 -12.38
CA MET A 115 2.86 14.35 -13.09
C MET A 115 4.07 14.14 -12.16
N CYS A 116 3.94 14.39 -10.85
CA CYS A 116 5.08 14.33 -9.93
C CYS A 116 5.77 12.95 -9.93
N GLY A 117 4.98 11.88 -10.09
CA GLY A 117 5.42 10.49 -10.03
C GLY A 117 6.06 9.98 -11.32
N TYR A 118 6.02 10.74 -12.42
CA TYR A 118 6.58 10.28 -13.70
C TYR A 118 8.11 10.15 -13.62
N GLY A 119 8.60 8.97 -14.00
CA GLY A 119 10.02 8.65 -13.98
C GLY A 119 10.64 8.66 -12.59
N ALA A 120 9.84 8.62 -11.51
CA ALA A 120 10.34 8.63 -10.14
C ALA A 120 11.33 7.49 -9.85
N GLN A 121 11.08 6.30 -10.41
CA GLN A 121 11.95 5.13 -10.25
C GLN A 121 13.33 5.25 -10.95
N LYS A 122 13.52 6.22 -11.86
CA LYS A 122 14.81 6.45 -12.54
C LYS A 122 15.76 7.38 -11.77
N LEU A 123 15.25 8.07 -10.77
CA LEU A 123 15.99 9.07 -10.00
C LEU A 123 16.76 8.38 -8.88
N SER A 124 17.78 9.04 -8.32
CA SER A 124 18.29 8.60 -7.03
C SER A 124 17.24 8.85 -5.94
N VAL A 125 17.30 8.07 -4.87
CA VAL A 125 16.40 8.22 -3.70
C VAL A 125 16.41 9.66 -3.15
N ALA A 126 17.55 10.36 -3.24
CA ALA A 126 17.70 11.74 -2.79
C ALA A 126 16.96 12.76 -3.70
N GLU A 127 16.80 12.48 -4.99
CA GLU A 127 15.98 13.31 -5.88
C GLU A 127 14.51 12.87 -5.88
N ALA A 128 14.23 11.58 -5.76
CA ALA A 128 12.88 11.04 -5.68
C ALA A 128 12.14 11.55 -4.43
N SER A 129 12.80 11.52 -3.28
CA SER A 129 12.26 11.99 -1.99
C SER A 129 11.91 13.48 -1.94
N LYS A 130 12.31 14.28 -2.94
CA LYS A 130 11.88 15.68 -3.09
C LYS A 130 10.50 15.80 -3.74
N ARG A 131 10.02 14.75 -4.41
CA ARG A 131 8.80 14.74 -5.23
C ARG A 131 7.75 13.77 -4.70
N VAL A 132 8.19 12.59 -4.30
CA VAL A 132 7.33 11.48 -3.87
C VAL A 132 7.80 10.94 -2.52
N TRP A 133 6.88 10.36 -1.77
CA TRP A 133 7.22 9.50 -0.64
C TRP A 133 7.98 8.29 -1.16
N THR A 134 9.07 7.91 -0.49
CA THR A 134 9.93 6.79 -0.91
C THR A 134 9.77 5.56 -0.02
N SER A 135 9.33 5.74 1.22
CA SER A 135 9.15 4.67 2.21
C SER A 135 7.86 3.89 1.99
N GLY A 136 7.90 2.58 2.22
CA GLY A 136 6.73 1.71 2.11
C GLY A 136 5.74 1.87 3.26
N CYS A 137 4.46 1.65 2.98
CA CYS A 137 3.42 1.88 3.98
C CYS A 137 3.49 0.92 5.17
N ILE A 138 3.93 -0.33 4.99
CA ILE A 138 4.09 -1.29 6.10
C ILE A 138 5.20 -0.84 7.06
N GLU A 139 6.27 -0.24 6.52
CA GLU A 139 7.35 0.32 7.32
C GLU A 139 6.88 1.52 8.15
N VAL A 140 6.12 2.43 7.54
CA VAL A 140 5.62 3.64 8.21
C VAL A 140 4.60 3.32 9.31
N VAL A 141 3.66 2.40 9.06
CA VAL A 141 2.63 2.03 10.06
C VAL A 141 3.23 1.25 11.23
N ARG A 142 4.44 0.70 11.09
CA ARG A 142 5.17 0.01 12.16
C ARG A 142 5.86 0.99 13.12
N ALA A 143 6.21 2.19 12.67
CA ALA A 143 6.97 3.20 13.42
C ALA A 143 6.11 3.96 14.43
#